data_AF-A0A9E5KFT7-F1
#
_entry.id   AF-A0A9E5KFT7-F1
#
_cell.length_a   1.000
_cell.length_b   1.000
_cell.length_c   1.000
_cell.angle_alpha   90.00
_cell.angle_beta   90.00
_cell.angle_gamma   90.00
#
_symmetry.space_group_name_H-M   'P 1'
#
loop_
_entity.id
_entity.type
_entity.pdbx_description
1 polymer ?
#
loop_
_entity_poly.entity_id
_entity_poly.type
_entity_poly.pdbx_seq_one_letter_code
_entity_poly.pdbx_strand_id
1 'polypeptide(L)' 'MARKKKPLVAYGYHILAGDGNTIEIHQQMPGQSPQKVIFSKDQIGSLTEMLETVKEEIENPPDEDDEEDDDEDA' A
#
# COMPACT_ATOMS: atom_id res chain seq x y z
N MET A 1 13.88 3.38 -31.01
CA MET A 1 14.51 3.87 -29.78
C MET A 1 13.55 3.64 -28.61
N ALA A 2 13.92 2.86 -27.58
CA ALA A 2 13.08 2.61 -26.41
C ALA A 2 13.11 3.84 -25.48
N ARG A 3 11.92 4.37 -25.11
CA ARG A 3 11.82 5.45 -24.12
C ARG A 3 12.32 4.92 -22.77
N LYS A 4 13.45 5.42 -22.27
CA LYS A 4 13.90 5.14 -20.90
C LYS A 4 12.87 5.72 -19.92
N LYS A 5 12.10 4.86 -19.24
CA LYS A 5 11.19 5.26 -18.17
C LYS A 5 12.03 5.79 -17.00
N LYS A 6 11.71 6.99 -16.51
CA LYS A 6 12.41 7.56 -15.34
C LYS A 6 11.97 6.80 -14.08
N PRO A 7 12.89 6.44 -13.17
CA PRO A 7 12.51 5.91 -11.87
C PRO A 7 11.74 6.96 -11.07
N LEU A 8 10.68 6.53 -10.39
CA LEU A 8 10.01 7.34 -9.38
C LEU A 8 10.78 7.18 -8.06
N VAL A 9 11.15 8.29 -7.42
CA VAL A 9 11.84 8.29 -6.13
C VAL A 9 10.90 8.86 -5.08
N ALA A 10 10.57 8.06 -4.08
CA ALA A 10 9.68 8.46 -3.00
C ALA A 10 10.18 7.84 -1.69
N TYR A 11 10.27 8.62 -0.61
CA TYR A 11 10.62 8.14 0.74
C TYR A 11 11.89 7.24 0.82
N GLY A 12 12.89 7.49 -0.03
CA GLY A 12 14.12 6.69 -0.08
C GLY A 12 14.05 5.39 -0.90
N TYR A 13 12.91 5.14 -1.55
CA TYR A 13 12.71 4.01 -2.45
C TYR A 13 12.88 4.43 -3.92
N HIS A 14 13.44 3.55 -4.73
CA HIS A 14 13.49 3.67 -6.19
C HIS A 14 12.48 2.71 -6.80
N ILE A 15 11.46 3.26 -7.44
CA ILE A 15 10.37 2.51 -8.04
C ILE A 15 10.58 2.47 -9.56
N LEU A 16 10.67 1.26 -10.10
CA LEU A 16 10.97 0.97 -11.50
C LEU A 16 9.84 0.13 -12.10
N ALA A 17 9.60 0.30 -13.40
CA ALA A 17 8.81 -0.67 -14.15
C ALA A 17 9.66 -1.94 -14.33
N GLY A 18 9.17 -3.07 -13.84
CA GLY A 18 9.78 -4.38 -14.03
C GLY A 18 9.39 -5.02 -15.36
N ASP A 19 9.74 -6.29 -15.52
CA ASP A 19 9.39 -7.06 -16.71
C ASP A 19 7.89 -7.38 -16.74
N GLY A 20 7.32 -7.34 -17.95
CA GLY A 20 5.91 -7.58 -18.19
C GLY A 20 5.00 -6.57 -17.47
N ASN A 21 4.23 -7.06 -16.50
CA ASN A 21 3.22 -6.33 -15.74
C ASN A 21 3.64 -6.14 -14.26
N THR A 22 4.93 -6.01 -13.99
CA THR A 22 5.45 -5.87 -12.61
C THR A 22 5.98 -4.46 -12.30
N ILE A 23 5.97 -4.11 -11.02
CA ILE A 23 6.69 -2.97 -10.46
C ILE A 23 7.79 -3.51 -9.56
N GLU A 24 8.98 -2.93 -9.65
CA GLU A 24 10.10 -3.23 -8.76
C GLU A 24 10.36 -2.05 -7.83
N ILE A 25 10.39 -2.34 -6.53
CA ILE A 25 10.74 -1.37 -5.49
C ILE A 25 12.11 -1.75 -4.96
N HIS A 26 13.07 -0.84 -5.14
CA HIS A 26 14.44 -1.01 -4.69
C HIS A 26 14.65 -0.10 -3.48
N GLN A 27 15.04 -0.69 -2.34
CA GLN A 27 15.39 0.03 -1.13
C GLN A 27 16.87 -0.13 -0.84
N GLN A 28 17.55 0.99 -0.58
CA GLN A 28 18.93 0.98 -0.13
C GLN A 28 19.05 1.78 1.16
N MET A 29 19.01 1.09 2.30
CA MET A 29 19.32 1.71 3.58
C MET A 29 20.85 1.74 3.79
N PRO A 30 21.41 2.83 4.35
CA PRO A 30 22.82 2.87 4.71
C PRO A 30 23.20 1.71 5.63
N GLY A 31 24.27 0.99 5.30
CA GLY A 31 24.74 -0.16 6.09
C GLY A 31 23.96 -1.46 5.90
N GLN A 32 22.95 -1.51 5.03
CA GLN A 32 22.23 -2.74 4.68
C GLN A 32 22.42 -3.11 3.21
N SER A 33 22.25 -4.40 2.91
CA SER A 33 22.19 -4.87 1.52
C SER A 33 20.94 -4.30 0.84
N PRO A 34 21.04 -3.88 -0.44
CA PRO A 34 19.88 -3.45 -1.21
C PRO A 34 18.78 -4.52 -1.20
N GLN A 35 17.55 -4.11 -0.91
CA GLN A 35 16.38 -4.98 -0.96
C GLN A 35 15.59 -4.68 -2.22
N LYS A 36 15.14 -5.74 -2.89
CA LYS A 36 14.29 -5.67 -4.08
C LYS A 36 12.98 -6.38 -3.77
N VAL A 37 11.87 -5.65 -3.87
CA VAL A 37 10.52 -6.20 -3.79
C VAL A 37 9.87 -6.08 -5.17
N ILE A 38 9.19 -7.14 -5.61
CA ILE A 38 8.52 -7.18 -6.91
C ILE A 38 7.03 -7.37 -6.65
N PHE A 39 6.22 -6.49 -7.24
CA PHE A 39 4.77 -6.58 -7.23
C PHE A 39 4.27 -6.86 -8.65
N SER A 40 3.42 -7.88 -8.83
CA SER A 40 2.69 -8.07 -10.07
C SER A 40 1.47 -7.16 -10.15
N LYS A 41 0.96 -6.92 -11.37
CA LYS A 41 -0.28 -6.16 -11.59
C LYS A 41 -1.47 -6.70 -10.81
N ASP A 42 -1.56 -8.02 -10.67
CA ASP A 42 -2.66 -8.65 -9.91
C ASP A 42 -2.56 -8.27 -8.42
N GLN A 43 -1.35 -8.27 -7.86
CA GLN A 43 -1.10 -7.82 -6.49
C GLN A 43 -1.35 -6.33 -6.30
N ILE A 44 -1.06 -5.50 -7.31
CA ILE A 44 -1.33 -4.05 -7.28
C ILE A 44 -2.83 -3.77 -7.33
N GLY A 45 -3.59 -4.54 -8.11
CA GLY A 45 -5.05 -4.46 -8.16
C GLY A 45 -5.66 -4.67 -6.78
N SER A 46 -5.32 -5.79 -6.14
CA SER A 46 -5.78 -6.10 -4.78
C SER A 46 -5.33 -5.07 -3.75
N LEU A 47 -4.10 -4.54 -3.85
CA LEU A 47 -3.63 -3.49 -2.94
C LEU A 47 -4.43 -2.19 -3.11
N THR A 48 -4.84 -1.86 -4.33
CA THR A 48 -5.65 -0.66 -4.63
C THR A 48 -7.04 -0.81 -4.04
N GLU A 49 -7.71 -1.96 -4.25
CA GLU A 49 -9.02 -2.26 -3.67
C GLU A 49 -9.00 -2.18 -2.14
N MET A 50 -7.99 -2.79 -1.50
CA MET A 50 -7.83 -2.71 -0.04
C MET A 50 -7.64 -1.27 0.45
N LEU A 51 -6.83 -0.46 -0.24
CA LEU A 51 -6.61 0.94 0.14
C LEU A 51 -7.86 1.80 -0.05
N GLU A 52 -8.70 1.50 -1.05
CA GLU A 52 -10.00 2.14 -1.24
C GLU A 52 -10.95 1.81 -0.09
N THR A 53 -11.03 0.55 0.36
CA THR A 53 -11.84 0.17 1.53
C THR A 53 -11.38 0.89 2.79
N VAL A 54 -10.07 0.92 3.08
CA VAL A 54 -9.54 1.63 4.25
C VAL A 54 -9.83 3.13 4.18
N LYS A 55 -9.77 3.73 2.98
CA LYS A 55 -10.15 5.14 2.79
C LYS A 55 -11.62 5.37 3.14
N GLU A 56 -12.51 4.47 2.69
CA GLU A 56 -13.94 4.56 2.96
C GLU A 56 -14.26 4.44 4.46
N GLU A 57 -13.59 3.54 5.18
CA GLU A 57 -13.72 3.39 6.65
C GLU A 57 -13.23 4.64 7.41
N ILE A 58 -12.20 5.34 6.91
CA ILE A 58 -11.74 6.59 7.52
C ILE A 58 -12.70 7.74 7.23
N GLU A 59 -13.26 7.79 6.02
CA GLU A 59 -14.22 8.82 5.60
C GLU A 59 -15.60 8.63 6.25
N ASN A 60 -15.98 7.38 6.49
CA ASN A 60 -17.21 6.98 7.17
C ASN A 60 -16.84 6.00 8.31
N PRO A 61 -16.27 6.51 9.42
CA PRO A 61 -16.02 5.65 10.58
C PRO A 61 -17.33 4.99 11.01
N PRO A 62 -17.30 3.73 11.47
CA PRO A 62 -18.48 3.11 12.03
C PRO A 62 -19.02 4.01 13.16
N ASP A 63 -20.33 4.25 13.16
CA ASP A 63 -20.97 5.00 14.23
C ASP A 63 -20.74 4.24 15.57
N GLU A 64 -20.05 4.88 16.52
CA GLU A 64 -19.77 4.35 17.87
C GLU A 64 -21.00 4.41 18.80
N ASP A 65 -22.23 4.32 18.27
CA ASP A 65 -23.46 4.31 19.08
C ASP A 65 -24.04 2.89 19.19
N ASP A 66 -23.36 2.05 19.97
CA ASP A 66 -23.96 0.85 20.61
C ASP A 66 -23.28 0.60 21.99
N GLU A 67 -22.88 1.67 22.70
CA GLU A 67 -22.74 1.63 24.15
C GLU A 67 -24.12 1.85 24.80
N GLU A 68 -25.03 0.87 24.67
CA GLU A 68 -26.07 0.70 25.70
C GLU A 68 -25.46 -0.16 26.82
N ASP A 69 -24.84 0.54 27.77
CA ASP A 69 -24.68 0.09 29.16
C ASP A 69 -26.07 -0.33 29.68
N ASP A 70 -26.37 -1.63 29.62
CA ASP A 70 -27.46 -2.21 30.42
C ASP A 70 -26.83 -2.90 31.65
N ASP A 71 -26.17 -2.07 32.48
CA ASP A 71 -25.98 -2.34 33.91
C ASP A 71 -27.37 -2.30 34.59
N GLU A 72 -28.24 -3.29 34.34
CA GLU A 72 -29.44 -3.53 35.13
C GLU A 72 -29.21 -4.70 36.09
N ASP A 73 -28.69 -4.34 37.27
CA ASP A 73 -28.57 -5.17 38.47
C ASP A 73 -29.98 -5.64 38.89
N ALA A 74 -30.28 -6.94 38.71
CA ALA A 74 -31.53 -7.59 39.12
C ALA A 74 -31.28 -8.89 39.91
#